data_AF-A0A7C1K2K5-F1
#
_entry.id   AF-A0A7C1K2K5-F1
#
_cell.length_a   1.000
_cell.length_b   1.000
_cell.length_c   1.000
_cell.angle_alpha   90.00
_cell.angle_beta   90.00
_cell.angle_gamma   90.00
#
_symmetry.space_group_name_H-M   'P 1'
#
loop_
_entity.id
_entity.type
_entity.pdbx_description
1 polymer ?
#
loop_
_entity_poly.entity_id
_entity_poly.type
_entity_poly.pdbx_seq_one_letter_code
_entity_poly.pdbx_strand_id
1 'polypeptide(L)'
;MGEPLAAGIVALLEDEIVAGLQKRNITDRFKRFVAYAGNRLDLSAARQTGSELAGNCRLRWYDHLLRNPLKAAAEAEQFTRTLHLAVLDQQQSLRKVLAIAREKLDLPPSAAREAPPAQSPQEALDRVKQALIAARAAHAAALAPLTKSELRELAPNAYPVLVSQNTVGHTLANRGTGRRLCDLIEKIDLGAMLQAAESLAPLAAPDVLKELAQLPAEGDLKVDGVTGTVAARYDTPAGTILIGGRGSNTYQLDKLTDVACVVDLGGNDVYLDGSTSLSRPIMLVIDLGGDDHYRGSAPGIQGGAILGVSMLLDYAGDDLYQAADCAQGSALAGVGILLDYAGHDRYAGIRRVQGQALGGVGILIDRAGNDAYRAAMWAQGFGGPLGFGLLDDCDGADHYFCGGRWRDSYPETPGMEGWGQGVGSGLRQVANGGIGVILDGGGDDVYEFDYLAHGGGYWCGVGMARDFGGNDRYEATGGLTQGVGAQMGLGILFDYNGDDVYQGTSQGFASAGVSYHPMPTCGGNFSFLADYGGNDKYGCGAKNNTYMMRGSEGGFLIDRPRRDEIEHTVTKTPLPARARQ
;
A
#
# COMPACT_ATOMS: atom_id res chain seq x y z
N MET A 1 -0.51 13.15 -16.26
CA MET A 1 -0.38 11.89 -15.51
C MET A 1 -1.67 11.13 -15.75
N GLY A 2 -1.54 10.03 -16.48
CA GLY A 2 -2.66 9.31 -17.08
C GLY A 2 -3.54 10.14 -18.02
N GLU A 3 -4.76 9.64 -18.26
CA GLU A 3 -5.76 10.25 -19.15
C GLU A 3 -6.20 11.65 -18.65
N PRO A 4 -5.92 12.73 -19.40
CA PRO A 4 -6.25 14.11 -19.01
C PRO A 4 -7.74 14.35 -18.70
N LEU A 5 -8.64 13.55 -19.29
CA LEU A 5 -10.08 13.62 -19.07
C LEU A 5 -10.57 12.70 -17.94
N ALA A 6 -9.70 12.03 -17.19
CA ALA A 6 -10.05 11.07 -16.14
C ALA A 6 -11.12 11.61 -15.17
N ALA A 7 -11.02 12.87 -14.73
CA ALA A 7 -12.03 13.48 -13.85
C ALA A 7 -13.43 13.57 -14.49
N GLY A 8 -13.51 13.82 -15.81
CA GLY A 8 -14.76 13.81 -16.57
C GLY A 8 -15.27 12.39 -16.84
N ILE A 9 -14.36 11.46 -17.12
CA ILE A 9 -14.65 10.03 -17.32
C ILE A 9 -15.26 9.41 -16.04
N VAL A 10 -14.78 9.83 -14.88
CA VAL A 10 -15.25 9.40 -13.57
C VAL A 10 -16.63 9.94 -13.23
N ALA A 11 -16.90 11.20 -13.57
CA ALA A 11 -18.22 11.79 -13.40
C ALA A 11 -19.30 11.03 -14.20
N LEU A 12 -18.93 10.40 -15.31
CA LEU A 12 -19.82 9.59 -16.15
C LEU A 12 -19.91 8.13 -15.69
N LEU A 13 -18.97 7.65 -14.87
CA LEU A 13 -18.88 6.24 -14.46
C LEU A 13 -20.14 5.75 -13.75
N GLU A 14 -20.66 6.53 -12.80
CA GLU A 14 -21.89 6.21 -12.08
C GLU A 14 -23.10 6.14 -13.04
N ASP A 15 -23.27 7.15 -13.89
CA ASP A 15 -24.38 7.24 -14.85
C ASP A 15 -24.38 6.08 -15.84
N GLU A 16 -23.20 5.65 -16.29
CA GLU A 16 -23.05 4.53 -17.20
C GLU A 16 -23.35 3.18 -16.54
N ILE A 17 -22.88 2.97 -15.31
CA ILE A 17 -23.23 1.77 -14.55
C ILE A 17 -24.76 1.71 -14.41
N VAL A 18 -25.39 2.83 -14.05
CA VAL A 18 -26.85 2.95 -13.93
C VAL A 18 -27.55 2.67 -15.27
N ALA A 19 -27.09 3.24 -16.38
CA ALA A 19 -27.65 3.00 -17.70
C ALA A 19 -27.50 1.53 -18.12
N GLY A 20 -26.37 0.91 -17.81
CA GLY A 20 -26.12 -0.52 -18.04
C GLY A 20 -27.05 -1.43 -17.23
N LEU A 21 -27.31 -1.09 -15.96
CA LEU A 21 -28.28 -1.79 -15.11
C LEU A 21 -29.71 -1.68 -15.66
N GLN A 22 -30.09 -0.49 -16.13
CA GLN A 22 -31.42 -0.25 -16.74
C GLN A 22 -31.60 -1.02 -18.03
N LYS A 23 -30.63 -0.96 -18.95
CA LYS A 23 -30.65 -1.67 -20.24
C LYS A 23 -30.83 -3.19 -20.08
N ARG A 24 -30.31 -3.74 -18.97
CA ARG A 24 -30.41 -5.17 -18.62
C ARG A 24 -31.65 -5.52 -17.77
N ASN A 25 -32.46 -4.53 -17.38
CA ASN A 25 -33.62 -4.71 -16.52
C ASN A 25 -33.30 -5.37 -15.16
N ILE A 26 -32.18 -4.96 -14.53
CA ILE A 26 -31.71 -5.51 -13.25
C ILE A 26 -31.54 -4.45 -12.14
N THR A 27 -32.00 -3.22 -12.36
CA THR A 27 -31.94 -2.12 -11.39
C THR A 27 -32.51 -2.51 -10.02
N ASP A 28 -33.67 -3.16 -9.98
CA ASP A 28 -34.28 -3.57 -8.70
C ASP A 28 -33.52 -4.70 -8.02
N ARG A 29 -32.86 -5.56 -8.81
CA ARG A 29 -32.00 -6.62 -8.30
C ARG A 29 -30.76 -6.02 -7.63
N PHE A 30 -30.14 -5.03 -8.26
CA PHE A 30 -29.03 -4.26 -7.68
C PHE A 30 -29.45 -3.51 -6.41
N LYS A 31 -30.61 -2.84 -6.39
CA LYS A 31 -31.12 -2.18 -5.17
C LYS A 31 -31.27 -3.15 -4.00
N ARG A 32 -31.76 -4.38 -4.26
CA ARG A 32 -31.84 -5.43 -3.23
C ARG A 32 -30.46 -5.86 -2.73
N PHE A 33 -29.48 -5.98 -3.62
CA PHE A 33 -28.08 -6.23 -3.25
C PHE A 33 -27.55 -5.15 -2.32
N VAL A 34 -27.72 -3.86 -2.65
CA VAL A 34 -27.27 -2.74 -1.81
C VAL A 34 -27.96 -2.75 -0.44
N ALA A 35 -29.29 -2.91 -0.41
CA ALA A 35 -30.05 -2.98 0.84
C ALA A 35 -29.61 -4.15 1.72
N TYR A 36 -29.35 -5.30 1.11
CA TYR A 36 -28.85 -6.48 1.80
C TYR A 36 -27.44 -6.25 2.36
N ALA A 37 -26.51 -5.71 1.58
CA ALA A 37 -25.16 -5.37 2.05
C ALA A 37 -25.22 -4.40 3.25
N GLY A 38 -26.03 -3.34 3.17
CA GLY A 38 -26.27 -2.41 4.27
C GLY A 38 -26.83 -3.10 5.52
N ASN A 39 -27.82 -3.98 5.37
CA ASN A 39 -28.37 -4.72 6.51
C ASN A 39 -27.32 -5.63 7.18
N ARG A 40 -26.43 -6.26 6.41
CA ARG A 40 -25.33 -7.07 6.96
C ARG A 40 -24.32 -6.21 7.73
N LEU A 41 -24.04 -4.99 7.28
CA LEU A 41 -23.20 -4.04 8.01
C LEU A 41 -23.84 -3.61 9.34
N ASP A 42 -25.16 -3.40 9.36
CA ASP A 42 -25.91 -3.03 10.57
C ASP A 42 -25.92 -4.18 11.59
N LEU A 43 -26.24 -5.39 11.16
CA LEU A 43 -26.26 -6.59 12.02
C LEU A 43 -24.87 -6.93 12.58
N SER A 44 -23.82 -6.53 11.89
CA SER A 44 -22.43 -6.76 12.32
C SER A 44 -21.79 -5.56 13.01
N ALA A 45 -22.49 -4.44 13.24
CA ALA A 45 -21.88 -3.20 13.74
C ALA A 45 -21.31 -3.32 15.16
N ALA A 46 -21.90 -4.18 16.00
CA ALA A 46 -21.41 -4.36 17.37
C ALA A 46 -20.03 -5.02 17.38
N ARG A 47 -19.17 -4.61 18.33
CA ARG A 47 -17.82 -5.19 18.51
C ARG A 47 -17.85 -6.69 18.76
N GLN A 48 -18.92 -7.22 19.36
CA GLN A 48 -19.17 -8.64 19.51
C GLN A 48 -20.63 -8.94 19.16
N THR A 49 -20.86 -9.94 18.33
CA THR A 49 -22.18 -10.32 17.79
C THR A 49 -22.52 -11.79 18.04
N GLY A 50 -21.56 -12.60 18.52
CA GLY A 50 -21.67 -14.07 18.54
C GLY A 50 -21.54 -14.73 17.15
N SER A 51 -21.33 -13.94 16.09
CA SER A 51 -21.08 -14.39 14.73
C SER A 51 -19.59 -14.31 14.37
N GLU A 52 -19.19 -14.97 13.27
CA GLU A 52 -17.85 -14.79 12.69
C GLU A 52 -17.57 -13.32 12.34
N LEU A 53 -18.60 -12.60 11.88
CA LEU A 53 -18.53 -11.19 11.49
C LEU A 53 -19.03 -10.29 12.63
N ALA A 54 -18.19 -9.32 13.02
CA ALA A 54 -18.46 -8.31 14.04
C ALA A 54 -17.78 -6.99 13.64
N GLY A 55 -18.08 -5.89 14.31
CA GLY A 55 -17.65 -4.53 13.91
C GLY A 55 -16.21 -4.18 14.28
N ASN A 56 -15.45 -5.12 14.85
CA ASN A 56 -14.09 -4.91 15.32
C ASN A 56 -13.19 -4.36 14.21
N CYS A 57 -12.46 -3.27 14.46
CA CYS A 57 -11.53 -2.64 13.52
C CYS A 57 -12.14 -2.12 12.20
N ARG A 58 -13.48 -1.98 12.10
CA ARG A 58 -14.11 -1.58 10.84
C ARG A 58 -13.93 -0.08 10.56
N LEU A 59 -13.31 0.25 9.45
CA LEU A 59 -13.17 1.63 8.97
C LEU A 59 -14.50 2.18 8.44
N ARG A 60 -14.81 3.45 8.72
CA ARG A 60 -16.04 4.11 8.27
C ARG A 60 -16.07 4.30 6.76
N TRP A 61 -14.92 4.54 6.13
CA TRP A 61 -14.88 4.70 4.67
C TRP A 61 -15.24 3.41 3.95
N TYR A 62 -14.77 2.26 4.42
CA TYR A 62 -15.23 0.96 3.93
C TYR A 62 -16.77 0.80 4.09
N ASP A 63 -17.32 1.12 5.27
CA ASP A 63 -18.77 1.02 5.53
C ASP A 63 -19.56 1.92 4.58
N HIS A 64 -19.06 3.13 4.31
CA HIS A 64 -19.61 4.08 3.33
C HIS A 64 -19.57 3.52 1.90
N LEU A 65 -18.42 3.03 1.43
CA LEU A 65 -18.27 2.53 0.07
C LEU A 65 -19.20 1.33 -0.21
N LEU A 66 -19.29 0.38 0.73
CA LEU A 66 -20.14 -0.80 0.53
C LEU A 66 -21.65 -0.49 0.60
N ARG A 67 -22.04 0.60 1.26
CA ARG A 67 -23.42 1.13 1.21
C ARG A 67 -23.70 1.91 -0.07
N ASN A 68 -22.67 2.43 -0.71
CA ASN A 68 -22.77 3.27 -1.91
C ASN A 68 -21.94 2.70 -3.07
N PRO A 69 -22.13 1.43 -3.48
CA PRO A 69 -21.24 0.77 -4.43
C PRO A 69 -21.19 1.45 -5.82
N LEU A 70 -22.24 2.16 -6.23
CA LEU A 70 -22.20 2.95 -7.47
C LEU A 70 -21.21 4.11 -7.43
N LYS A 71 -21.04 4.71 -6.25
CA LYS A 71 -20.08 5.81 -6.02
C LYS A 71 -18.70 5.29 -5.70
N ALA A 72 -18.59 4.05 -5.23
CA ALA A 72 -17.34 3.49 -4.76
C ALA A 72 -16.24 3.49 -5.83
N ALA A 73 -16.60 3.18 -7.09
CA ALA A 73 -15.64 3.24 -8.19
C ALA A 73 -15.13 4.68 -8.43
N ALA A 74 -16.02 5.67 -8.48
CA ALA A 74 -15.65 7.07 -8.69
C ALA A 74 -14.82 7.65 -7.53
N GLU A 75 -15.19 7.33 -6.29
CA GLU A 75 -14.44 7.74 -5.10
C GLU A 75 -13.07 7.06 -5.03
N ALA A 76 -12.97 5.79 -5.43
CA ALA A 76 -11.69 5.07 -5.49
C ALA A 76 -10.76 5.64 -6.57
N GLU A 77 -11.29 5.99 -7.75
CA GLU A 77 -10.50 6.70 -8.77
C GLU A 77 -9.97 8.02 -8.21
N GLN A 78 -10.85 8.85 -7.63
CA GLN A 78 -10.46 10.17 -7.15
C GLN A 78 -9.41 10.04 -6.05
N PHE A 79 -9.60 9.09 -5.14
CA PHE A 79 -8.66 8.79 -4.07
C PHE A 79 -7.30 8.36 -4.61
N THR A 80 -7.22 7.35 -5.48
CA THR A 80 -5.95 6.84 -6.04
C THR A 80 -5.21 7.90 -6.84
N ARG A 81 -5.92 8.70 -7.65
CA ARG A 81 -5.31 9.85 -8.37
C ARG A 81 -4.79 10.92 -7.43
N THR A 82 -5.56 11.27 -6.40
CA THR A 82 -5.13 12.30 -5.43
C THR A 82 -3.94 11.81 -4.63
N LEU A 83 -3.87 10.51 -4.33
CA LEU A 83 -2.75 9.89 -3.64
C LEU A 83 -1.48 9.91 -4.49
N HIS A 84 -1.55 9.47 -5.75
CA HIS A 84 -0.41 9.52 -6.66
C HIS A 84 0.06 10.97 -6.92
N LEU A 85 -0.87 11.91 -7.15
CA LEU A 85 -0.51 13.33 -7.28
C LEU A 85 0.12 13.91 -6.00
N ALA A 86 -0.25 13.39 -4.83
CA ALA A 86 0.40 13.75 -3.59
C ALA A 86 1.83 13.18 -3.55
N VAL A 87 2.03 11.93 -3.99
CA VAL A 87 3.35 11.33 -4.13
C VAL A 87 4.21 12.18 -5.05
N LEU A 88 3.78 12.47 -6.29
CA LEU A 88 4.55 13.23 -7.29
C LEU A 88 4.98 14.65 -6.85
N ASP A 89 4.30 15.27 -5.87
CA ASP A 89 4.78 16.51 -5.27
C ASP A 89 5.95 16.23 -4.33
N GLN A 90 7.15 16.03 -4.89
CA GLN A 90 8.36 15.65 -4.15
C GLN A 90 8.65 16.58 -2.95
N GLN A 91 8.27 17.85 -3.01
CA GLN A 91 8.52 18.80 -1.91
C GLN A 91 7.63 18.55 -0.69
N GLN A 92 6.42 18.01 -0.89
CA GLN A 92 5.39 17.86 0.15
C GLN A 92 4.85 16.43 0.25
N SER A 93 5.47 15.48 -0.45
CA SER A 93 4.93 14.15 -0.74
C SER A 93 4.43 13.44 0.50
N LEU A 94 5.34 13.06 1.40
CA LEU A 94 4.99 12.28 2.59
C LEU A 94 3.97 13.00 3.48
N ARG A 95 4.04 14.33 3.60
CA ARG A 95 3.05 15.09 4.39
C ARG A 95 1.64 14.94 3.81
N LYS A 96 1.49 15.05 2.48
CA LYS A 96 0.20 14.92 1.79
C LYS A 96 -0.31 13.47 1.82
N VAL A 97 0.57 12.50 1.57
CA VAL A 97 0.26 11.06 1.64
C VAL A 97 -0.23 10.68 3.04
N LEU A 98 0.50 11.07 4.09
CA LEU A 98 0.11 10.81 5.48
C LEU A 98 -1.21 11.51 5.84
N ALA A 99 -1.46 12.73 5.35
CA ALA A 99 -2.73 13.41 5.57
C ALA A 99 -3.92 12.68 4.92
N ILE A 100 -3.73 12.13 3.71
CA ILE A 100 -4.73 11.30 3.03
C ILE A 100 -4.97 10.00 3.81
N ALA A 101 -3.89 9.31 4.24
CA ALA A 101 -3.99 8.10 5.03
C ALA A 101 -4.75 8.33 6.35
N ARG A 102 -4.54 9.47 7.03
CA ARG A 102 -5.27 9.83 8.26
C ARG A 102 -6.78 9.90 8.05
N GLU A 103 -7.23 10.56 6.98
CA GLU A 103 -8.65 10.66 6.65
C GLU A 103 -9.24 9.25 6.50
N LYS A 104 -8.54 8.39 5.75
CA LYS A 104 -9.02 7.03 5.47
C LYS A 104 -8.94 6.08 6.67
N LEU A 105 -8.09 6.40 7.64
CA LEU A 105 -7.97 5.71 8.92
C LEU A 105 -8.85 6.32 10.02
N ASP A 106 -9.86 7.11 9.65
CA ASP A 106 -10.85 7.67 10.56
C ASP A 106 -10.32 8.68 11.59
N LEU A 107 -9.15 9.26 11.33
CA LEU A 107 -8.48 10.21 12.21
C LEU A 107 -8.79 11.66 11.86
N PRO A 108 -8.66 12.59 12.83
CA PRO A 108 -8.76 14.01 12.55
C PRO A 108 -7.64 14.46 11.60
N PRO A 109 -7.87 15.55 10.84
CA PRO A 109 -6.87 16.14 9.96
C PRO A 109 -5.56 16.43 10.70
N SER A 110 -4.45 16.32 9.96
CA SER A 110 -3.12 16.62 10.49
C SER A 110 -3.01 18.08 10.91
N ALA A 111 -2.27 18.33 11.99
CA ALA A 111 -1.81 19.67 12.35
C ALA A 111 -0.46 20.03 11.70
N ALA A 112 0.17 19.08 10.97
CA ALA A 112 1.45 19.26 10.33
C ALA A 112 1.37 20.37 9.27
N ARG A 113 2.35 21.27 9.33
CA ARG A 113 2.49 22.40 8.40
C ARG A 113 3.59 22.12 7.41
N GLU A 114 3.52 22.80 6.29
CA GLU A 114 4.62 22.89 5.36
C GLU A 114 5.85 23.50 6.06
N ALA A 115 7.01 22.87 5.85
CA ALA A 115 8.29 23.37 6.32
C ALA A 115 8.92 24.24 5.23
N PRO A 116 9.56 25.38 5.57
CA PRO A 116 10.30 26.16 4.60
C PRO A 116 11.49 25.35 4.06
N PRO A 117 12.04 25.68 2.88
CA PRO A 117 13.25 25.01 2.40
C PRO A 117 14.43 25.20 3.36
N ALA A 118 15.28 24.19 3.50
CA ALA A 118 16.54 24.33 4.22
C ALA A 118 17.50 25.22 3.43
N GLN A 119 18.19 26.13 4.13
CA GLN A 119 19.08 27.13 3.50
C GLN A 119 20.57 26.85 3.71
N SER A 120 20.91 25.82 4.48
CA SER A 120 22.29 25.41 4.72
C SER A 120 22.39 23.96 5.24
N PRO A 121 23.57 23.32 5.19
CA PRO A 121 23.77 21.97 5.71
C PRO A 121 23.51 21.88 7.22
N GLN A 122 23.87 22.93 7.96
CA GLN A 122 23.65 22.98 9.40
C GLN A 122 22.16 23.08 9.74
N GLU A 123 21.39 23.85 8.97
CA GLU A 123 19.94 23.93 9.16
C GLU A 123 19.26 22.59 8.86
N ALA A 124 19.69 21.89 7.80
CA ALA A 124 19.19 20.56 7.48
C ALA A 124 19.47 19.55 8.61
N LEU A 125 20.69 19.54 9.14
CA LEU A 125 21.05 18.70 10.30
C LEU A 125 20.25 19.06 11.56
N ASP A 126 20.02 20.34 11.82
CA ASP A 126 19.21 20.77 12.97
C ASP A 126 17.73 20.38 12.80
N ARG A 127 17.24 20.34 11.55
CA ARG A 127 15.92 19.79 11.23
C ARG A 127 15.84 18.29 11.54
N VAL A 128 16.85 17.50 11.19
CA VAL A 128 16.94 16.07 11.58
C VAL A 128 16.84 15.91 13.11
N LYS A 129 17.61 16.69 13.88
CA LYS A 129 17.56 16.65 15.35
C LYS A 129 16.17 16.96 15.90
N GLN A 130 15.54 18.03 15.41
CA GLN A 130 14.21 18.45 15.85
C GLN A 130 13.14 17.41 15.50
N ALA A 131 13.19 16.87 14.28
CA ALA A 131 12.29 15.84 13.79
C ALA A 131 12.35 14.58 14.67
N LEU A 132 13.55 14.11 15.03
CA LEU A 132 13.72 12.93 15.90
C LEU A 132 13.15 13.14 17.31
N ILE A 133 13.37 14.32 17.90
CA ILE A 133 12.84 14.67 19.22
C ILE A 133 11.30 14.71 19.19
N ALA A 134 10.73 15.37 18.18
CA ALA A 134 9.28 15.43 18.00
C ALA A 134 8.68 14.04 17.75
N ALA A 135 9.31 13.23 16.89
CA ALA A 135 8.86 11.88 16.59
C ALA A 135 8.85 10.98 17.83
N ARG A 136 9.92 11.02 18.65
CA ARG A 136 9.96 10.25 19.89
C ARG A 136 8.90 10.69 20.90
N ALA A 137 8.66 12.00 21.03
CA ALA A 137 7.62 12.50 21.92
C ALA A 137 6.22 12.07 21.49
N ALA A 138 5.91 12.17 20.18
CA ALA A 138 4.65 11.74 19.60
C ALA A 138 4.46 10.21 19.70
N HIS A 139 5.51 9.42 19.48
CA HIS A 139 5.48 7.96 19.68
C HIS A 139 5.17 7.59 21.14
N ALA A 140 5.80 8.26 22.11
CA ALA A 140 5.50 8.02 23.52
C ALA A 140 4.03 8.35 23.86
N ALA A 141 3.48 9.41 23.28
CA ALA A 141 2.06 9.74 23.40
C ALA A 141 1.16 8.65 22.77
N ALA A 142 1.57 8.09 21.62
CA ALA A 142 0.85 7.03 20.93
C ALA A 142 0.63 5.78 21.80
N LEU A 143 1.64 5.40 22.58
CA LEU A 143 1.57 4.22 23.46
C LEU A 143 1.01 4.51 24.86
N ALA A 144 0.86 5.77 25.26
CA ALA A 144 0.39 6.18 26.58
C ALA A 144 -0.98 5.60 27.01
N PRO A 145 -1.96 5.36 26.10
CA PRO A 145 -3.23 4.76 26.49
C PRO A 145 -3.13 3.29 26.95
N LEU A 146 -2.05 2.58 26.60
CA LEU A 146 -1.85 1.20 27.01
C LEU A 146 -1.24 1.14 28.42
N THR A 147 -1.75 0.25 29.26
CA THR A 147 -1.12 -0.03 30.56
C THR A 147 0.21 -0.77 30.37
N LYS A 148 1.09 -0.71 31.38
CA LYS A 148 2.34 -1.49 31.40
C LYS A 148 2.11 -3.01 31.27
N SER A 149 0.95 -3.52 31.71
CA SER A 149 0.63 -4.94 31.55
C SER A 149 0.25 -5.25 30.11
N GLU A 150 -0.55 -4.38 29.48
CA GLU A 150 -0.97 -4.55 28.09
C GLU A 150 0.21 -4.37 27.12
N LEU A 151 1.15 -3.46 27.38
CA LEU A 151 2.37 -3.36 26.57
C LEU A 151 3.23 -4.62 26.68
N ARG A 152 3.33 -5.22 27.88
CA ARG A 152 4.05 -6.49 28.09
C ARG A 152 3.33 -7.68 27.44
N GLU A 153 2.02 -7.56 27.20
CA GLU A 153 1.24 -8.53 26.43
C GLU A 153 1.44 -8.30 24.91
N LEU A 154 1.27 -7.07 24.43
CA LEU A 154 1.29 -6.73 23.01
C LEU A 154 2.67 -6.90 22.38
N ALA A 155 3.71 -6.28 22.96
CA ALA A 155 5.02 -6.17 22.33
C ALA A 155 5.66 -7.52 21.94
N PRO A 156 5.74 -8.53 22.82
CA PRO A 156 6.32 -9.82 22.44
C PRO A 156 5.38 -10.68 21.58
N ASN A 157 4.08 -10.39 21.54
CA ASN A 157 3.09 -11.24 20.85
C ASN A 157 2.63 -10.71 19.50
N ALA A 158 2.77 -9.41 19.22
CA ALA A 158 2.32 -8.78 17.98
C ALA A 158 2.91 -9.50 16.76
N TYR A 159 4.24 -9.58 16.67
CA TYR A 159 4.91 -10.25 15.56
C TYR A 159 4.58 -11.75 15.46
N PRO A 160 4.76 -12.58 16.51
CA PRO A 160 4.54 -14.00 16.36
C PRO A 160 3.09 -14.36 15.98
N VAL A 161 2.10 -13.76 16.64
CA VAL A 161 0.69 -14.16 16.50
C VAL A 161 0.03 -13.56 15.27
N LEU A 162 0.23 -12.26 15.01
CA LEU A 162 -0.47 -11.58 13.92
C LEU A 162 0.17 -11.86 12.57
N VAL A 163 1.46 -12.23 12.55
CA VAL A 163 2.19 -12.33 11.28
C VAL A 163 3.02 -13.60 11.14
N SER A 164 3.93 -13.91 12.07
CA SER A 164 4.99 -14.89 11.76
C SER A 164 4.52 -16.34 11.75
N GLN A 165 3.60 -16.69 12.67
CA GLN A 165 3.01 -18.04 12.78
C GLN A 165 1.95 -18.30 11.70
N ASN A 166 1.58 -17.27 10.94
CA ASN A 166 0.56 -17.40 9.93
C ASN A 166 1.14 -17.99 8.62
N THR A 167 0.41 -18.93 8.03
CA THR A 167 0.81 -19.63 6.80
C THR A 167 -0.22 -19.51 5.68
N VAL A 168 -1.32 -18.77 5.90
CA VAL A 168 -2.43 -18.58 4.95
C VAL A 168 -2.84 -17.11 4.92
N GLY A 169 -3.30 -16.56 3.80
CA GLY A 169 -3.52 -15.11 3.75
C GLY A 169 -4.80 -14.60 4.45
N HIS A 170 -5.79 -15.46 4.70
CA HIS A 170 -7.15 -15.04 5.06
C HIS A 170 -7.48 -14.99 6.56
N THR A 171 -6.67 -15.60 7.43
CA THR A 171 -6.95 -15.73 8.88
C THR A 171 -5.65 -15.95 9.67
N LEU A 172 -5.76 -16.18 10.98
CA LEU A 172 -4.64 -16.52 11.86
C LEU A 172 -4.78 -17.91 12.46
N ALA A 173 -3.65 -18.53 12.80
CA ALA A 173 -3.61 -19.82 13.49
C ALA A 173 -4.26 -19.74 14.89
N ASN A 174 -4.03 -18.65 15.64
CA ASN A 174 -4.65 -18.40 16.93
C ASN A 174 -5.54 -17.15 16.88
N ARG A 175 -6.80 -17.36 16.49
CA ARG A 175 -7.79 -16.29 16.28
C ARG A 175 -8.18 -15.56 17.56
N GLY A 176 -8.27 -16.29 18.68
CA GLY A 176 -8.64 -15.71 19.98
C GLY A 176 -7.59 -14.71 20.48
N THR A 177 -6.31 -15.11 20.47
CA THR A 177 -5.21 -14.20 20.81
C THR A 177 -5.07 -13.09 19.77
N GLY A 178 -5.20 -13.41 18.48
CA GLY A 178 -5.17 -12.39 17.42
C GLY A 178 -6.20 -11.28 17.64
N ARG A 179 -7.44 -11.64 18.00
CA ARG A 179 -8.50 -10.67 18.30
C ARG A 179 -8.14 -9.78 19.48
N ARG A 180 -7.63 -10.39 20.55
CA ARG A 180 -7.15 -9.66 21.74
C ARG A 180 -6.03 -8.68 21.39
N LEU A 181 -5.10 -9.05 20.52
CA LEU A 181 -4.03 -8.15 20.09
C LEU A 181 -4.57 -6.99 19.23
N CYS A 182 -5.52 -7.24 18.32
CA CYS A 182 -6.21 -6.17 17.61
C CYS A 182 -6.94 -5.22 18.57
N ASP A 183 -7.58 -5.74 19.62
CA ASP A 183 -8.21 -4.92 20.67
C ASP A 183 -7.22 -4.02 21.41
N LEU A 184 -5.97 -4.46 21.58
CA LEU A 184 -4.90 -3.64 22.16
C LEU A 184 -4.36 -2.62 21.16
N ILE A 185 -4.24 -2.98 19.89
CA ILE A 185 -3.82 -2.05 18.84
C ILE A 185 -4.84 -0.91 18.68
N GLU A 186 -6.15 -1.17 18.79
CA GLU A 186 -7.19 -0.12 18.79
C GLU A 186 -7.04 0.88 19.96
N LYS A 187 -6.34 0.52 21.04
CA LYS A 187 -6.05 1.45 22.14
C LYS A 187 -4.89 2.38 21.84
N ILE A 188 -3.98 2.03 20.92
CA ILE A 188 -2.89 2.91 20.52
C ILE A 188 -3.50 4.18 19.94
N ASP A 189 -3.00 5.34 20.35
CA ASP A 189 -3.36 6.60 19.70
C ASP A 189 -2.64 6.66 18.34
N LEU A 190 -3.30 6.13 17.31
CA LEU A 190 -2.81 6.11 15.94
C LEU A 190 -2.63 7.54 15.38
N GLY A 191 -3.38 8.52 15.89
CA GLY A 191 -3.22 9.92 15.53
C GLY A 191 -1.86 10.47 15.98
N ALA A 192 -1.43 10.14 17.20
CA ALA A 192 -0.11 10.46 17.71
C ALA A 192 1.01 9.62 17.05
N MET A 193 0.72 8.36 16.69
CA MET A 193 1.67 7.53 15.92
C MET A 193 1.96 8.15 14.55
N LEU A 194 0.93 8.61 13.85
CA LEU A 194 1.11 9.32 12.57
C LEU A 194 1.73 10.70 12.75
N GLN A 195 1.47 11.40 13.85
CA GLN A 195 2.16 12.65 14.17
C GLN A 195 3.68 12.45 14.30
N ALA A 196 4.12 11.28 14.77
CA ALA A 196 5.54 10.95 14.83
C ALA A 196 6.15 10.84 13.43
N ALA A 197 5.49 10.13 12.51
CA ALA A 197 5.90 10.05 11.10
C ALA A 197 5.85 11.40 10.39
N GLU A 198 4.80 12.20 10.62
CA GLU A 198 4.67 13.56 10.09
C GLU A 198 5.77 14.51 10.57
N SER A 199 6.37 14.24 11.74
CA SER A 199 7.51 15.01 12.23
C SER A 199 8.79 14.70 11.45
N LEU A 200 8.89 13.50 10.87
CA LEU A 200 10.00 13.07 10.02
C LEU A 200 9.78 13.43 8.55
N ALA A 201 8.53 13.54 8.09
CA ALA A 201 8.17 13.79 6.69
C ALA A 201 8.91 14.96 6.01
N PRO A 202 9.21 16.11 6.67
CA PRO A 202 9.97 17.19 6.05
C PRO A 202 11.41 16.84 5.67
N LEU A 203 11.97 15.74 6.19
CA LEU A 203 13.32 15.30 5.85
C LEU A 203 13.39 14.67 4.45
N ALA A 204 12.25 14.20 3.95
CA ALA A 204 12.09 13.68 2.59
C ALA A 204 11.83 14.79 1.56
N ALA A 205 12.31 16.01 1.80
CA ALA A 205 12.22 17.08 0.82
C ALA A 205 13.57 17.17 0.07
N PRO A 206 13.60 17.23 -1.28
CA PRO A 206 14.85 17.25 -2.05
C PRO A 206 15.83 18.36 -1.64
N ASP A 207 15.35 19.51 -1.19
CA ASP A 207 16.20 20.60 -0.70
C ASP A 207 16.90 20.22 0.61
N VAL A 208 16.23 19.49 1.50
CA VAL A 208 16.83 19.01 2.76
C VAL A 208 17.89 17.96 2.45
N LEU A 209 17.59 16.97 1.60
CA LEU A 209 18.55 15.93 1.21
C LEU A 209 19.79 16.53 0.53
N LYS A 210 19.60 17.49 -0.37
CA LYS A 210 20.69 18.23 -1.02
C LYS A 210 21.58 18.99 -0.05
N GLU A 211 20.99 19.60 0.99
CA GLU A 211 21.78 20.29 2.02
C GLU A 211 22.48 19.31 2.97
N LEU A 212 21.86 18.15 3.29
CA LEU A 212 22.53 17.09 4.05
C LEU A 212 23.74 16.52 3.29
N ALA A 213 23.65 16.37 1.97
CA ALA A 213 24.74 15.86 1.12
C ALA A 213 25.97 16.76 1.13
N GLN A 214 25.83 18.01 1.57
CA GLN A 214 26.91 18.99 1.69
C GLN A 214 27.55 19.02 3.08
N LEU A 215 27.13 18.14 4.01
CA LEU A 215 27.76 18.05 5.32
C LEU A 215 29.26 17.70 5.21
N PRO A 216 30.10 18.20 6.14
CA PRO A 216 31.53 17.91 6.15
C PRO A 216 31.81 16.41 6.38
N ALA A 217 32.82 15.87 5.70
CA ALA A 217 33.15 14.45 5.70
C ALA A 217 34.56 14.15 6.26
N GLU A 218 35.21 15.11 6.94
CA GLU A 218 36.64 14.98 7.32
C GLU A 218 36.89 14.16 8.61
N GLY A 219 35.85 13.78 9.35
CA GLY A 219 36.01 12.95 10.55
C GLY A 219 36.28 11.48 10.23
N ASP A 220 37.00 10.79 11.12
CA ASP A 220 37.23 9.34 11.06
C ASP A 220 37.03 8.71 12.45
N LEU A 221 35.79 8.81 12.95
CA LEU A 221 35.41 8.21 14.22
C LEU A 221 35.30 6.69 14.07
N LYS A 222 35.88 5.95 15.01
CA LYS A 222 35.68 4.49 15.08
C LYS A 222 34.46 4.19 15.94
N VAL A 223 33.44 3.63 15.32
CA VAL A 223 32.18 3.24 15.97
C VAL A 223 32.04 1.72 15.85
N ASP A 224 31.90 1.03 16.99
CA ASP A 224 31.66 -0.41 16.98
C ASP A 224 30.34 -0.72 16.26
N GLY A 225 30.36 -1.70 15.36
CA GLY A 225 29.24 -2.00 14.45
C GLY A 225 29.24 -1.22 13.14
N VAL A 226 30.16 -0.27 12.93
CA VAL A 226 30.37 0.39 11.62
C VAL A 226 31.75 0.04 11.07
N THR A 227 31.82 -0.41 9.82
CA THR A 227 33.07 -0.42 9.05
C THR A 227 33.05 0.73 8.05
N GLY A 228 34.23 1.28 7.74
CA GLY A 228 34.34 2.49 6.91
C GLY A 228 34.57 3.74 7.77
N THR A 229 34.19 4.89 7.24
CA THR A 229 34.47 6.20 7.85
C THR A 229 33.21 6.77 8.47
N VAL A 230 33.28 7.24 9.72
CA VAL A 230 32.19 8.01 10.36
C VAL A 230 32.68 9.44 10.55
N ALA A 231 32.05 10.38 9.85
CA ALA A 231 32.43 11.79 9.84
C ALA A 231 32.07 12.50 11.15
N ALA A 232 30.90 12.21 11.72
CA ALA A 232 30.45 12.86 12.94
C ALA A 232 29.44 12.03 13.74
N ARG A 233 29.31 12.39 15.02
CA ARG A 233 28.35 11.81 15.95
C ARG A 233 27.70 12.91 16.78
N TYR A 234 26.37 12.93 16.82
CA TYR A 234 25.58 13.89 17.59
C TYR A 234 24.60 13.18 18.51
N ASP A 235 24.73 13.38 19.82
CA ASP A 235 23.77 12.82 20.76
C ASP A 235 22.55 13.75 20.92
N THR A 236 21.36 13.17 20.90
CA THR A 236 20.10 13.88 21.17
C THR A 236 19.33 13.14 22.27
N PRO A 237 18.34 13.79 22.92
CA PRO A 237 17.43 13.09 23.82
C PRO A 237 16.63 11.97 23.14
N ALA A 238 16.55 11.98 21.80
CA ALA A 238 15.84 10.97 21.02
C ALA A 238 16.69 9.73 20.68
N GLY A 239 18.01 9.84 20.80
CA GLY A 239 18.99 8.86 20.33
C GLY A 239 20.10 9.56 19.55
N THR A 240 21.15 8.83 19.23
CA THR A 240 22.31 9.35 18.51
C THR A 240 22.02 9.45 17.01
N ILE A 241 22.57 10.50 16.39
CA ILE A 241 22.71 10.66 14.93
C ILE A 241 24.15 10.34 14.57
N LEU A 242 24.35 9.43 13.63
CA LEU A 242 25.65 9.17 13.00
C LEU A 242 25.68 9.79 11.62
N ILE A 243 26.79 10.44 11.28
CA ILE A 243 27.07 10.92 9.93
C ILE A 243 28.12 9.99 9.31
N GLY A 244 27.72 9.28 8.25
CA GLY A 244 28.55 8.40 7.44
C GLY A 244 29.60 9.15 6.63
N GLY A 245 30.48 8.39 6.00
CA GLY A 245 31.53 8.91 5.13
C GLY A 245 31.00 9.14 3.71
N ARG A 246 31.92 9.34 2.75
CA ARG A 246 31.61 9.35 1.31
C ARG A 246 32.14 8.11 0.58
N GLY A 247 32.52 7.11 1.34
CA GLY A 247 33.09 5.88 0.83
C GLY A 247 32.43 4.73 1.53
N SER A 248 32.53 3.54 0.94
CA SER A 248 31.79 2.37 1.38
C SER A 248 31.89 2.09 2.87
N ASN A 249 30.72 2.02 3.48
CA ASN A 249 30.49 1.70 4.86
C ASN A 249 29.69 0.39 4.99
N THR A 250 29.74 -0.21 6.18
CA THR A 250 28.79 -1.26 6.56
C THR A 250 28.26 -0.97 7.93
N TYR A 251 26.94 -0.88 8.03
CA TYR A 251 26.20 -0.55 9.25
C TYR A 251 25.54 -1.78 9.83
N GLN A 252 26.01 -2.27 10.98
CA GLN A 252 25.31 -3.28 11.78
C GLN A 252 24.32 -2.58 12.72
N LEU A 253 23.18 -2.15 12.16
CA LEU A 253 22.26 -1.22 12.82
C LEU A 253 21.71 -1.76 14.15
N ASP A 254 21.55 -3.07 14.31
CA ASP A 254 21.09 -3.67 15.57
C ASP A 254 22.17 -3.78 16.66
N LYS A 255 23.45 -3.57 16.31
CA LYS A 255 24.51 -3.34 17.30
C LYS A 255 24.53 -1.90 17.80
N LEU A 256 24.06 -0.96 16.98
CA LEU A 256 24.00 0.47 17.25
C LEU A 256 22.74 0.86 18.05
N THR A 257 22.56 0.24 19.22
CA THR A 257 21.29 0.31 19.99
C THR A 257 20.90 1.71 20.48
N ASP A 258 21.85 2.63 20.58
CA ASP A 258 21.68 4.03 20.97
C ASP A 258 21.44 4.96 19.78
N VAL A 259 21.74 4.51 18.55
CA VAL A 259 21.58 5.28 17.31
C VAL A 259 20.14 5.22 16.86
N ALA A 260 19.54 6.38 16.66
CA ALA A 260 18.19 6.54 16.11
C ALA A 260 18.19 7.06 14.67
N CYS A 261 19.34 7.55 14.18
CA CYS A 261 19.48 8.08 12.83
C CYS A 261 20.88 7.83 12.27
N VAL A 262 20.94 7.36 11.03
CA VAL A 262 22.14 7.37 10.18
C VAL A 262 21.87 8.32 9.02
N VAL A 263 22.79 9.25 8.77
CA VAL A 263 22.85 10.04 7.54
C VAL A 263 24.16 9.69 6.86
N ASP A 264 24.12 8.89 5.81
CA ASP A 264 25.29 8.59 4.99
C ASP A 264 25.47 9.65 3.90
N LEU A 265 26.72 10.02 3.59
CA LEU A 265 27.03 11.05 2.61
C LEU A 265 27.39 10.46 1.24
N GLY A 266 27.42 9.14 1.14
CA GLY A 266 27.41 8.33 -0.06
C GLY A 266 28.50 7.25 -0.10
N GLY A 267 28.54 6.51 -1.20
CA GLY A 267 29.40 5.34 -1.40
C GLY A 267 28.56 4.06 -1.36
N ASN A 268 29.08 3.00 -1.97
CA ASN A 268 28.33 1.75 -2.07
C ASN A 268 28.35 1.03 -0.71
N ASP A 269 27.24 1.08 -0.01
CA ASP A 269 27.09 0.76 1.39
C ASP A 269 26.33 -0.53 1.64
N VAL A 270 26.48 -1.05 2.86
CA VAL A 270 25.73 -2.22 3.31
C VAL A 270 25.04 -1.93 4.63
N TYR A 271 23.71 -1.97 4.63
CA TYR A 271 22.87 -1.76 5.81
C TYR A 271 22.33 -3.10 6.32
N LEU A 272 22.75 -3.50 7.52
CA LEU A 272 22.36 -4.76 8.14
C LEU A 272 21.30 -4.54 9.23
N ASP A 273 20.13 -5.12 9.00
CA ASP A 273 18.93 -5.06 9.86
C ASP A 273 18.50 -3.60 10.18
N GLY A 274 18.26 -3.22 11.44
CA GLY A 274 17.80 -1.87 11.81
C GLY A 274 16.42 -1.83 12.49
N SER A 275 16.18 -2.77 13.40
CA SER A 275 14.86 -3.02 13.98
C SER A 275 14.43 -1.91 14.96
N THR A 276 13.16 -1.50 14.89
CA THR A 276 12.54 -0.71 15.97
C THR A 276 12.24 -1.57 17.20
N SER A 277 12.29 -0.97 18.39
CA SER A 277 11.92 -1.62 19.65
C SER A 277 11.34 -0.61 20.64
N LEU A 278 10.80 -1.07 21.78
CA LEU A 278 10.33 -0.15 22.82
C LEU A 278 11.45 0.73 23.39
N SER A 279 12.72 0.29 23.33
CA SER A 279 13.89 1.08 23.74
C SER A 279 14.45 1.97 22.64
N ARG A 280 14.28 1.58 21.37
CA ARG A 280 14.62 2.36 20.18
C ARG A 280 13.39 2.47 19.28
N PRO A 281 12.43 3.35 19.60
CA PRO A 281 11.15 3.39 18.91
C PRO A 281 11.19 4.09 17.56
N ILE A 282 12.24 4.88 17.31
CA ILE A 282 12.47 5.62 16.07
C ILE A 282 13.76 5.09 15.43
N MET A 283 13.70 4.76 14.14
CA MET A 283 14.87 4.42 13.34
C MET A 283 14.81 5.11 11.97
N LEU A 284 15.75 6.02 11.73
CA LEU A 284 15.88 6.77 10.49
C LEU A 284 17.19 6.39 9.78
N VAL A 285 17.11 6.10 8.49
CA VAL A 285 18.29 5.97 7.62
C VAL A 285 18.06 6.92 6.45
N ILE A 286 19.06 7.76 6.19
CA ILE A 286 19.13 8.67 5.04
C ILE A 286 20.42 8.32 4.33
N ASP A 287 20.32 7.66 3.18
CA ASP A 287 21.42 7.50 2.25
C ASP A 287 21.33 8.59 1.17
N LEU A 288 22.49 9.09 0.73
CA LEU A 288 22.59 10.21 -0.20
C LEU A 288 23.27 9.84 -1.52
N GLY A 289 23.73 8.60 -1.65
CA GLY A 289 23.86 7.90 -2.91
C GLY A 289 24.99 6.89 -2.98
N GLY A 290 24.88 5.95 -3.90
CA GLY A 290 25.77 4.80 -4.03
C GLY A 290 24.95 3.61 -4.52
N ASP A 291 25.57 2.56 -5.05
CA ASP A 291 24.81 1.33 -5.33
C ASP A 291 24.83 0.45 -4.08
N ASP A 292 23.73 0.47 -3.33
CA ASP A 292 23.67 0.03 -1.95
C ASP A 292 22.99 -1.32 -1.77
N HIS A 293 23.30 -1.94 -0.63
CA HIS A 293 22.69 -3.20 -0.24
C HIS A 293 22.08 -3.12 1.16
N TYR A 294 20.78 -2.97 1.18
CA TYR A 294 19.95 -3.11 2.36
C TYR A 294 19.61 -4.57 2.60
N ARG A 295 20.16 -5.19 3.66
CA ARG A 295 20.01 -6.63 3.90
C ARG A 295 19.66 -6.95 5.34
N GLY A 296 18.64 -7.79 5.55
CA GLY A 296 18.37 -8.30 6.88
C GLY A 296 17.39 -9.45 6.96
N SER A 297 17.28 -10.01 8.15
CA SER A 297 16.32 -11.09 8.46
C SER A 297 15.51 -10.81 9.72
N ALA A 298 15.92 -9.82 10.52
CA ALA A 298 15.10 -9.31 11.60
C ALA A 298 13.84 -8.62 11.04
N PRO A 299 12.70 -8.68 11.75
CA PRO A 299 11.50 -7.98 11.33
C PRO A 299 11.52 -6.51 11.78
N GLY A 300 10.90 -5.64 11.00
CA GLY A 300 10.82 -4.20 11.26
C GLY A 300 12.08 -3.45 10.82
N ILE A 301 12.59 -3.74 9.61
CA ILE A 301 13.84 -3.20 9.06
C ILE A 301 13.61 -2.52 7.70
N GLN A 302 14.60 -1.82 7.15
CA GLN A 302 14.52 -1.17 5.82
C GLN A 302 13.32 -0.23 5.71
N GLY A 303 13.25 0.73 6.62
CA GLY A 303 12.08 1.62 6.76
C GLY A 303 10.84 0.93 7.34
N GLY A 304 10.86 -0.39 7.60
CA GLY A 304 9.77 -1.10 8.26
C GLY A 304 9.77 -0.93 9.79
N ALA A 305 8.61 -1.12 10.45
CA ALA A 305 8.50 -0.93 11.90
C ALA A 305 7.50 -1.87 12.59
N ILE A 306 7.80 -2.20 13.85
CA ILE A 306 6.88 -2.91 14.77
C ILE A 306 6.73 -2.07 16.03
N LEU A 307 5.51 -1.60 16.31
CA LEU A 307 5.20 -0.71 17.45
C LEU A 307 6.06 0.55 17.51
N GLY A 308 6.67 0.94 16.40
CA GLY A 308 7.60 2.06 16.27
C GLY A 308 7.34 2.85 15.00
N VAL A 309 8.25 3.77 14.71
CA VAL A 309 8.28 4.53 13.46
C VAL A 309 9.66 4.38 12.83
N SER A 310 9.70 3.91 11.59
CA SER A 310 10.93 3.85 10.81
C SER A 310 10.74 4.51 9.46
N MET A 311 11.80 5.16 8.98
CA MET A 311 11.86 5.76 7.66
C MET A 311 13.24 5.50 7.06
N LEU A 312 13.25 5.01 5.83
CA LEU A 312 14.43 4.88 4.99
C LEU A 312 14.24 5.82 3.79
N LEU A 313 15.20 6.72 3.59
CA LEU A 313 15.30 7.59 2.43
C LEU A 313 16.57 7.18 1.69
N ASP A 314 16.44 6.67 0.47
CA ASP A 314 17.56 6.47 -0.45
C ASP A 314 17.49 7.53 -1.55
N TYR A 315 18.56 8.28 -1.80
CA TYR A 315 18.51 9.40 -2.73
C TYR A 315 18.92 9.06 -4.17
N ALA A 316 19.77 8.06 -4.38
CA ALA A 316 20.34 7.75 -5.69
C ALA A 316 21.18 6.48 -5.67
N GLY A 317 20.93 5.55 -6.59
CA GLY A 317 21.72 4.33 -6.69
C GLY A 317 21.02 3.28 -7.51
N ASP A 318 21.73 2.25 -7.99
CA ASP A 318 21.05 1.01 -8.39
C ASP A 318 21.08 0.04 -7.20
N ASP A 319 19.99 -0.01 -6.42
CA ASP A 319 19.99 -0.60 -5.09
C ASP A 319 19.37 -1.99 -5.00
N LEU A 320 19.79 -2.68 -3.94
CA LEU A 320 19.29 -3.99 -3.59
C LEU A 320 18.72 -4.02 -2.17
N TYR A 321 17.39 -4.14 -2.10
CA TYR A 321 16.65 -4.33 -0.86
C TYR A 321 16.30 -5.80 -0.66
N GLN A 322 16.95 -6.46 0.31
CA GLN A 322 16.76 -7.88 0.63
C GLN A 322 16.33 -8.10 2.07
N ALA A 323 15.09 -8.54 2.27
CA ALA A 323 14.55 -8.81 3.60
C ALA A 323 13.75 -10.12 3.67
N ALA A 324 13.54 -10.63 4.88
CA ALA A 324 12.65 -11.77 5.07
C ALA A 324 11.20 -11.33 5.29
N ASP A 325 10.97 -10.42 6.23
CA ASP A 325 9.65 -10.23 6.81
C ASP A 325 9.51 -8.84 7.46
N CYS A 326 8.32 -8.23 7.41
CA CYS A 326 8.03 -6.91 7.99
C CYS A 326 9.10 -5.86 7.65
N ALA A 327 9.36 -5.61 6.37
CA ALA A 327 10.44 -4.73 5.91
C ALA A 327 10.02 -3.88 4.72
N GLN A 328 10.92 -3.04 4.17
CA GLN A 328 10.68 -2.29 2.94
C GLN A 328 9.43 -1.40 3.08
N GLY A 329 9.47 -0.50 4.06
CA GLY A 329 8.36 0.40 4.36
C GLY A 329 7.13 -0.25 5.01
N SER A 330 7.22 -1.49 5.48
CA SER A 330 6.06 -2.20 6.06
C SER A 330 5.85 -1.92 7.55
N ALA A 331 4.60 -2.05 8.04
CA ALA A 331 4.28 -1.80 9.44
C ALA A 331 3.43 -2.88 10.14
N LEU A 332 3.68 -3.05 11.44
CA LEU A 332 2.79 -3.72 12.38
C LEU A 332 2.58 -2.84 13.62
N ALA A 333 1.36 -2.33 13.80
CA ALA A 333 1.01 -1.44 14.91
C ALA A 333 1.93 -0.19 15.05
N GLY A 334 2.44 0.32 13.92
CA GLY A 334 3.41 1.40 13.85
C GLY A 334 3.37 2.10 12.49
N VAL A 335 4.44 2.79 12.12
CA VAL A 335 4.58 3.41 10.80
C VAL A 335 5.90 3.00 10.16
N GLY A 336 5.85 2.45 8.95
CA GLY A 336 7.01 2.15 8.13
C GLY A 336 6.96 2.95 6.83
N ILE A 337 8.09 3.51 6.43
CA ILE A 337 8.24 4.31 5.21
C ILE A 337 9.57 3.95 4.54
N LEU A 338 9.51 3.59 3.27
CA LEU A 338 10.66 3.55 2.37
C LEU A 338 10.36 4.51 1.22
N LEU A 339 11.30 5.41 0.93
CA LEU A 339 11.24 6.30 -0.22
C LEU A 339 12.58 6.21 -0.95
N ASP A 340 12.56 5.63 -2.14
CA ASP A 340 13.65 5.67 -3.10
C ASP A 340 13.42 6.86 -4.06
N TYR A 341 14.49 7.46 -4.56
CA TYR A 341 14.43 8.65 -5.41
C TYR A 341 14.87 8.43 -6.84
N ALA A 342 15.74 7.47 -7.11
CA ALA A 342 16.29 7.26 -8.43
C ALA A 342 17.12 5.99 -8.45
N GLY A 343 16.87 5.13 -9.43
CA GLY A 343 17.66 3.92 -9.58
C GLY A 343 17.08 2.95 -10.57
N HIS A 344 17.70 1.78 -10.66
CA HIS A 344 17.08 0.58 -11.19
C HIS A 344 17.12 -0.50 -10.11
N ASP A 345 16.07 -0.52 -9.30
CA ASP A 345 16.09 -1.07 -7.97
C ASP A 345 15.48 -2.45 -7.88
N ARG A 346 15.92 -3.19 -6.88
CA ARG A 346 15.48 -4.57 -6.64
C ARG A 346 14.98 -4.74 -5.23
N TYR A 347 13.67 -4.88 -5.11
CA TYR A 347 12.97 -5.15 -3.87
C TYR A 347 12.65 -6.63 -3.74
N ALA A 348 13.42 -7.35 -2.94
CA ALA A 348 13.21 -8.77 -2.69
C ALA A 348 12.85 -9.05 -1.22
N GLY A 349 11.66 -9.60 -1.03
CA GLY A 349 11.18 -10.04 0.26
C GLY A 349 10.42 -11.37 0.21
N ILE A 350 10.06 -11.90 1.38
CA ILE A 350 9.22 -13.10 1.45
C ILE A 350 7.77 -12.73 1.72
N ARG A 351 7.48 -12.00 2.82
CA ARG A 351 6.11 -11.64 3.20
C ARG A 351 6.10 -10.38 4.07
N ARG A 352 5.03 -9.59 4.03
CA ARG A 352 4.93 -8.29 4.75
C ARG A 352 6.08 -7.37 4.41
N VAL A 353 6.22 -7.16 3.12
CA VAL A 353 7.23 -6.29 2.53
C VAL A 353 6.57 -5.35 1.54
N GLN A 354 7.28 -4.30 1.13
CA GLN A 354 6.89 -3.43 0.03
C GLN A 354 5.57 -2.71 0.37
N GLY A 355 5.61 -1.89 1.42
CA GLY A 355 4.50 -1.02 1.82
C GLY A 355 3.29 -1.69 2.48
N GLN A 356 3.43 -2.90 3.03
CA GLN A 356 2.38 -3.61 3.81
C GLN A 356 1.92 -2.82 5.06
N ALA A 357 0.69 -3.01 5.53
CA ALA A 357 0.25 -2.62 6.89
C ALA A 357 -0.71 -3.59 7.61
N LEU A 358 -0.83 -3.48 8.94
CA LEU A 358 -1.95 -3.95 9.80
C LEU A 358 -1.92 -3.18 11.15
N GLY A 359 -2.84 -2.27 11.40
CA GLY A 359 -2.86 -1.44 12.60
C GLY A 359 -1.95 -0.23 12.58
N GLY A 360 -1.55 0.21 11.39
CA GLY A 360 -0.55 1.24 11.18
C GLY A 360 -0.53 1.71 9.74
N VAL A 361 0.55 2.37 9.34
CA VAL A 361 0.76 2.82 7.96
C VAL A 361 2.06 2.22 7.42
N GLY A 362 1.97 1.56 6.27
CA GLY A 362 3.14 1.12 5.52
C GLY A 362 3.16 1.81 4.17
N ILE A 363 4.31 2.36 3.79
CA ILE A 363 4.50 3.12 2.55
C ILE A 363 5.81 2.67 1.92
N LEU A 364 5.75 2.24 0.67
CA LEU A 364 6.89 2.23 -0.24
C LEU A 364 6.55 3.17 -1.38
N ILE A 365 7.46 4.10 -1.67
CA ILE A 365 7.39 4.96 -2.85
C ILE A 365 8.71 4.78 -3.59
N ASP A 366 8.61 4.43 -4.87
CA ASP A 366 9.70 4.54 -5.83
C ASP A 366 9.39 5.71 -6.78
N ARG A 367 10.43 6.38 -7.26
CA ARG A 367 10.31 7.66 -7.94
C ARG A 367 10.64 7.61 -9.41
N ALA A 368 11.51 6.70 -9.81
CA ALA A 368 11.99 6.58 -11.16
C ALA A 368 12.87 5.35 -11.27
N GLY A 369 12.61 4.52 -12.27
CA GLY A 369 13.49 3.41 -12.51
C GLY A 369 12.97 2.44 -13.53
N ASN A 370 13.40 1.20 -13.40
CA ASN A 370 12.88 0.04 -14.11
C ASN A 370 13.08 -1.08 -13.11
N ASP A 371 12.11 -1.22 -12.24
CA ASP A 371 12.29 -1.76 -10.91
C ASP A 371 11.68 -3.15 -10.81
N ALA A 372 12.24 -3.95 -9.91
CA ALA A 372 11.84 -5.34 -9.74
C ALA A 372 11.37 -5.61 -8.31
N TYR A 373 10.07 -5.87 -8.17
CA TYR A 373 9.41 -6.15 -6.92
C TYR A 373 9.08 -7.63 -6.79
N ARG A 374 9.68 -8.32 -5.81
CA ARG A 374 9.42 -9.73 -5.55
C ARG A 374 9.03 -9.97 -4.11
N ALA A 375 7.83 -10.52 -3.93
CA ALA A 375 7.32 -11.01 -2.66
C ALA A 375 6.46 -12.27 -2.86
N ALA A 376 5.99 -12.88 -1.77
CA ALA A 376 5.15 -14.07 -1.86
C ALA A 376 3.76 -13.93 -1.23
N MET A 377 3.57 -13.11 -0.19
CA MET A 377 2.25 -12.93 0.43
C MET A 377 2.22 -11.72 1.36
N TRP A 378 1.06 -11.05 1.48
CA TRP A 378 0.89 -9.84 2.30
C TRP A 378 1.96 -8.82 1.95
N ALA A 379 1.97 -8.33 0.72
CA ALA A 379 3.04 -7.47 0.24
C ALA A 379 2.51 -6.48 -0.80
N GLN A 380 3.37 -5.56 -1.24
CA GLN A 380 3.08 -4.65 -2.36
C GLN A 380 1.79 -3.86 -2.09
N GLY A 381 1.81 -3.03 -1.04
CA GLY A 381 0.69 -2.18 -0.69
C GLY A 381 -0.51 -2.89 -0.06
N PHE A 382 -0.34 -4.02 0.63
CA PHE A 382 -1.45 -4.67 1.33
C PHE A 382 -1.87 -3.91 2.60
N GLY A 383 -3.17 -3.83 2.87
CA GLY A 383 -3.75 -3.25 4.08
C GLY A 383 -4.56 -4.23 4.92
N GLY A 384 -4.06 -4.57 6.12
CA GLY A 384 -4.74 -5.40 7.12
C GLY A 384 -5.66 -4.61 8.07
N PRO A 385 -6.36 -5.25 9.03
CA PRO A 385 -7.08 -4.59 10.12
C PRO A 385 -6.48 -3.28 10.61
N LEU A 386 -7.25 -2.17 10.59
CA LEU A 386 -6.81 -0.81 10.98
C LEU A 386 -5.59 -0.27 10.22
N GLY A 387 -5.21 -0.91 9.11
CA GLY A 387 -3.99 -0.63 8.36
C GLY A 387 -4.27 0.10 7.04
N PHE A 388 -3.30 0.93 6.66
CA PHE A 388 -3.21 1.52 5.33
C PHE A 388 -1.85 1.13 4.74
N GLY A 389 -1.87 0.35 3.66
CA GLY A 389 -0.67 -0.03 2.91
C GLY A 389 -0.64 0.63 1.54
N LEU A 390 0.53 1.12 1.15
CA LEU A 390 0.78 1.78 -0.14
C LEU A 390 2.09 1.29 -0.74
N LEU A 391 2.02 0.85 -2.00
CA LEU A 391 3.14 0.88 -2.94
C LEU A 391 2.77 1.87 -4.05
N ASP A 392 3.64 2.83 -4.33
CA ASP A 392 3.47 3.80 -5.42
C ASP A 392 4.80 3.88 -6.20
N ASP A 393 4.82 3.30 -7.40
CA ASP A 393 5.89 3.49 -8.37
C ASP A 393 5.49 4.64 -9.31
N CYS A 394 6.43 5.55 -9.59
CA CYS A 394 6.12 6.81 -10.26
C CYS A 394 6.36 6.80 -11.76
N ASP A 395 7.26 5.96 -12.27
CA ASP A 395 7.72 5.93 -13.67
C ASP A 395 8.70 4.77 -13.87
N GLY A 396 8.52 3.97 -14.92
CA GLY A 396 9.45 2.88 -15.21
C GLY A 396 8.80 1.80 -16.05
N ALA A 397 9.57 0.83 -16.56
CA ALA A 397 9.01 -0.41 -17.08
C ALA A 397 9.32 -1.51 -16.08
N ASP A 398 8.34 -1.78 -15.22
CA ASP A 398 8.52 -2.41 -13.93
C ASP A 398 8.00 -3.85 -13.92
N HIS A 399 8.55 -4.64 -12.98
CA HIS A 399 8.18 -6.02 -12.82
C HIS A 399 7.75 -6.34 -11.38
N TYR A 400 6.47 -6.66 -11.23
CA TYR A 400 5.86 -7.04 -9.97
C TYR A 400 5.56 -8.53 -9.91
N PHE A 401 6.14 -9.22 -8.94
CA PHE A 401 5.85 -10.62 -8.65
C PHE A 401 5.35 -10.80 -7.21
N CYS A 402 4.12 -11.31 -7.04
CA CYS A 402 3.58 -11.69 -5.74
C CYS A 402 2.94 -13.08 -5.76
N GLY A 403 3.65 -14.09 -5.25
CA GLY A 403 3.11 -15.44 -5.10
C GLY A 403 4.17 -16.55 -5.06
N GLY A 404 3.85 -17.71 -5.65
CA GLY A 404 4.81 -18.76 -5.96
C GLY A 404 5.38 -19.60 -4.80
N ARG A 405 5.05 -19.31 -3.53
CA ARG A 405 5.70 -19.97 -2.37
C ARG A 405 4.82 -20.94 -1.58
N TRP A 406 3.57 -20.57 -1.29
CA TRP A 406 2.64 -21.39 -0.51
C TRP A 406 1.47 -21.79 -1.37
N ARG A 407 1.00 -23.04 -1.25
CA ARG A 407 -0.23 -23.46 -1.94
C ARG A 407 -1.42 -22.71 -1.36
N ASP A 408 -2.36 -22.33 -2.23
CA ASP A 408 -3.63 -21.75 -1.81
C ASP A 408 -4.31 -22.63 -0.75
N SER A 409 -4.75 -21.99 0.34
CA SER A 409 -5.48 -22.61 1.44
C SER A 409 -6.91 -23.02 1.07
N TYR A 410 -7.45 -22.56 -0.07
CA TYR A 410 -8.75 -22.97 -0.60
C TYR A 410 -8.61 -24.10 -1.64
N PRO A 411 -9.08 -25.33 -1.35
CA PRO A 411 -8.98 -26.46 -2.27
C PRO A 411 -9.70 -26.25 -3.62
N GLU A 412 -10.73 -25.41 -3.64
CA GLU A 412 -11.53 -25.07 -4.82
C GLU A 412 -10.84 -24.11 -5.80
N THR A 413 -9.78 -23.44 -5.38
CA THR A 413 -8.98 -22.52 -6.20
C THR A 413 -7.53 -23.01 -6.24
N PRO A 414 -7.24 -24.11 -6.94
CA PRO A 414 -5.89 -24.67 -6.98
C PRO A 414 -4.91 -23.62 -7.54
N GLY A 415 -3.85 -23.35 -6.79
CA GLY A 415 -2.86 -22.32 -7.11
C GLY A 415 -1.92 -22.10 -5.93
N MET A 416 -1.26 -20.94 -5.93
CA MET A 416 -0.51 -20.48 -4.76
C MET A 416 -1.26 -19.35 -4.05
N GLU A 417 -0.93 -19.11 -2.79
CA GLU A 417 -1.35 -17.92 -2.06
C GLU A 417 -0.72 -16.67 -2.69
N GLY A 418 -1.53 -15.64 -2.91
CA GLY A 418 -1.12 -14.28 -3.25
C GLY A 418 -1.29 -13.36 -2.05
N TRP A 419 -2.28 -12.46 -2.06
CA TRP A 419 -2.51 -11.43 -1.03
C TRP A 419 -1.52 -10.26 -1.06
N GLY A 420 -1.16 -9.80 -2.24
CA GLY A 420 -0.42 -8.55 -2.41
C GLY A 420 -0.95 -7.74 -3.57
N GLN A 421 -0.22 -6.70 -3.95
CA GLN A 421 -0.59 -5.75 -5.01
C GLN A 421 -1.90 -5.04 -4.68
N GLY A 422 -1.86 -4.21 -3.65
CA GLY A 422 -2.97 -3.35 -3.26
C GLY A 422 -4.15 -4.09 -2.62
N VAL A 423 -3.93 -5.26 -2.02
CA VAL A 423 -5.01 -6.01 -1.36
C VAL A 423 -5.40 -5.37 -0.03
N GLY A 424 -6.67 -5.04 0.14
CA GLY A 424 -7.24 -4.67 1.44
C GLY A 424 -7.96 -5.86 2.07
N SER A 425 -7.51 -6.30 3.24
CA SER A 425 -8.05 -7.51 3.87
C SER A 425 -8.30 -7.35 5.36
N GLY A 426 -9.41 -7.91 5.85
CA GLY A 426 -9.54 -8.30 7.24
C GLY A 426 -8.89 -9.64 7.56
N LEU A 427 -8.84 -9.99 8.83
CA LEU A 427 -8.46 -11.33 9.29
C LEU A 427 -9.74 -12.04 9.73
N ARG A 428 -10.15 -13.07 8.99
CA ARG A 428 -11.43 -13.76 9.23
C ARG A 428 -11.56 -14.23 10.67
N GLN A 429 -12.73 -13.97 11.27
CA GLN A 429 -13.08 -14.21 12.69
C GLN A 429 -12.23 -13.45 13.73
N VAL A 430 -11.29 -12.60 13.30
CA VAL A 430 -10.39 -11.83 14.17
C VAL A 430 -10.77 -10.35 14.16
N ALA A 431 -10.68 -9.70 13.00
CA ALA A 431 -10.90 -8.28 12.83
C ALA A 431 -11.21 -7.92 11.37
N ASN A 432 -11.93 -6.83 11.14
CA ASN A 432 -12.24 -6.35 9.79
C ASN A 432 -11.06 -5.62 9.17
N GLY A 433 -11.03 -5.64 7.84
CA GLY A 433 -10.43 -4.72 6.87
C GLY A 433 -9.25 -3.80 7.20
N GLY A 434 -8.46 -3.58 6.17
CA GLY A 434 -7.68 -2.36 5.97
C GLY A 434 -7.91 -1.80 4.57
N ILE A 435 -7.04 -0.87 4.20
CA ILE A 435 -6.98 -0.28 2.86
C ILE A 435 -5.63 -0.63 2.26
N GLY A 436 -5.65 -1.37 1.16
CA GLY A 436 -4.46 -1.68 0.38
C GLY A 436 -4.50 -0.93 -0.94
N VAL A 437 -3.35 -0.40 -1.36
CA VAL A 437 -3.19 0.36 -2.59
C VAL A 437 -1.86 0.02 -3.26
N ILE A 438 -1.92 -0.33 -4.55
CA ILE A 438 -0.76 -0.33 -5.45
C ILE A 438 -1.04 0.66 -6.59
N LEU A 439 -0.08 1.52 -6.88
CA LEU A 439 -0.14 2.53 -7.93
C LEU A 439 1.14 2.43 -8.76
N ASP A 440 0.99 2.58 -10.07
CA ASP A 440 2.08 2.66 -11.03
C ASP A 440 1.84 3.83 -11.99
N GLY A 441 2.82 4.71 -12.13
CA GLY A 441 2.74 5.94 -12.93
C GLY A 441 2.71 5.71 -14.44
N GLY A 442 3.35 4.66 -14.93
CA GLY A 442 3.29 4.23 -16.31
C GLY A 442 4.61 3.65 -16.83
N GLY A 443 4.52 2.93 -17.93
CA GLY A 443 5.56 1.99 -18.30
C GLY A 443 5.14 1.06 -19.43
N ASP A 444 5.77 -0.09 -19.55
CA ASP A 444 5.15 -1.25 -20.20
C ASP A 444 5.31 -2.39 -19.18
N ASP A 445 4.37 -2.48 -18.25
CA ASP A 445 4.58 -3.13 -16.95
C ASP A 445 4.13 -4.59 -16.94
N VAL A 446 4.76 -5.37 -16.06
CA VAL A 446 4.42 -6.79 -15.89
C VAL A 446 4.02 -7.05 -14.45
N TYR A 447 2.77 -7.46 -14.26
CA TYR A 447 2.21 -7.87 -12.98
C TYR A 447 1.96 -9.38 -12.95
N GLU A 448 2.84 -10.13 -12.29
CA GLU A 448 2.69 -11.56 -12.00
C GLU A 448 2.14 -11.80 -10.59
N PHE A 449 1.01 -12.50 -10.50
CA PHE A 449 0.38 -12.75 -9.21
C PHE A 449 -0.53 -13.98 -9.17
N ASP A 450 -0.69 -14.48 -7.95
CA ASP A 450 -1.46 -15.67 -7.60
C ASP A 450 -2.81 -15.30 -6.93
N TYR A 451 -3.39 -16.23 -6.13
CA TYR A 451 -4.72 -16.09 -5.51
C TYR A 451 -4.91 -14.80 -4.70
N LEU A 452 -6.06 -14.14 -4.93
CA LEU A 452 -6.47 -12.89 -4.31
C LEU A 452 -5.36 -11.83 -4.30
N ALA A 453 -5.14 -11.22 -5.46
CA ALA A 453 -4.16 -10.17 -5.66
C ALA A 453 -4.67 -9.11 -6.63
N HIS A 454 -3.90 -8.04 -6.73
CA HIS A 454 -4.06 -6.96 -7.70
C HIS A 454 -5.40 -6.23 -7.56
N GLY A 455 -5.46 -5.36 -6.56
CA GLY A 455 -6.65 -4.59 -6.18
C GLY A 455 -7.74 -5.44 -5.54
N GLY A 456 -7.37 -6.50 -4.81
CA GLY A 456 -8.31 -7.43 -4.18
C GLY A 456 -8.86 -6.97 -2.83
N GLY A 457 -10.16 -7.16 -2.58
CA GLY A 457 -10.78 -6.89 -1.28
C GLY A 457 -11.22 -8.17 -0.58
N TYR A 458 -10.88 -8.33 0.70
CA TYR A 458 -11.31 -9.49 1.51
C TYR A 458 -11.75 -9.11 2.92
N TRP A 459 -12.78 -9.76 3.45
CA TRP A 459 -13.22 -9.64 4.85
C TRP A 459 -13.32 -8.18 5.34
N CYS A 460 -14.22 -7.43 4.72
CA CYS A 460 -14.45 -6.02 4.99
C CYS A 460 -13.26 -5.08 4.71
N GLY A 461 -12.33 -5.48 3.84
CA GLY A 461 -11.23 -4.64 3.35
C GLY A 461 -11.53 -4.00 2.00
N VAL A 462 -10.74 -2.97 1.68
CA VAL A 462 -10.79 -2.23 0.41
C VAL A 462 -9.43 -2.35 -0.27
N GLY A 463 -9.38 -3.06 -1.40
CA GLY A 463 -8.19 -3.17 -2.22
C GLY A 463 -8.30 -2.35 -3.49
N MET A 464 -7.21 -1.70 -3.88
CA MET A 464 -7.13 -0.85 -5.05
C MET A 464 -5.81 -1.11 -5.78
N ALA A 465 -5.88 -1.34 -7.08
CA ALA A 465 -4.75 -1.33 -7.98
C ALA A 465 -5.03 -0.32 -9.09
N ARG A 466 -4.00 0.43 -9.49
CA ARG A 466 -4.11 1.39 -10.58
C ARG A 466 -2.81 1.54 -11.33
N ASP A 467 -2.89 1.31 -12.64
CA ASP A 467 -1.88 1.75 -13.59
C ASP A 467 -2.33 3.08 -14.22
N PHE A 468 -1.40 4.02 -14.42
CA PHE A 468 -1.65 5.30 -15.07
C PHE A 468 -1.28 5.29 -16.57
N GLY A 469 -0.62 4.24 -17.06
CA GLY A 469 -0.66 3.82 -18.46
C GLY A 469 0.58 3.15 -19.00
N GLY A 470 0.40 2.30 -20.01
CA GLY A 470 1.48 1.50 -20.58
C GLY A 470 0.91 0.44 -21.51
N ASN A 471 1.70 -0.46 -22.09
CA ASN A 471 1.14 -1.69 -22.68
C ASN A 471 1.36 -2.85 -21.72
N ASP A 472 0.42 -3.02 -20.81
CA ASP A 472 0.65 -3.75 -19.57
C ASP A 472 0.21 -5.21 -19.65
N ARG A 473 0.85 -6.03 -18.83
CA ARG A 473 0.63 -7.47 -18.77
C ARG A 473 0.27 -7.91 -17.37
N TYR A 474 -0.99 -8.29 -17.19
CA TYR A 474 -1.51 -8.85 -15.95
C TYR A 474 -1.53 -10.37 -16.00
N GLU A 475 -0.47 -10.99 -15.52
CA GLU A 475 -0.22 -12.43 -15.57
C GLU A 475 -0.75 -13.14 -14.31
N ALA A 476 -2.08 -13.22 -14.22
CA ALA A 476 -2.72 -13.94 -13.12
C ALA A 476 -2.69 -15.45 -13.30
N THR A 477 -2.31 -16.16 -12.24
CA THR A 477 -2.53 -17.60 -12.10
C THR A 477 -3.44 -17.88 -10.90
N GLY A 478 -4.41 -18.79 -11.04
CA GLY A 478 -5.40 -19.06 -9.99
C GLY A 478 -6.70 -18.25 -10.13
N GLY A 479 -7.39 -18.02 -9.00
CA GLY A 479 -8.74 -17.43 -8.94
C GLY A 479 -8.86 -16.22 -8.02
N LEU A 480 -9.97 -15.48 -8.18
CA LEU A 480 -10.28 -14.24 -7.43
C LEU A 480 -9.21 -13.14 -7.59
N THR A 481 -8.75 -12.93 -8.81
CA THR A 481 -7.69 -11.99 -9.15
C THR A 481 -8.23 -10.79 -9.94
N GLN A 482 -7.53 -9.65 -9.92
CA GLN A 482 -7.80 -8.42 -10.71
C GLN A 482 -9.12 -7.74 -10.37
N GLY A 483 -9.08 -6.82 -9.39
CA GLY A 483 -10.23 -5.98 -9.02
C GLY A 483 -11.39 -6.78 -8.40
N VAL A 484 -11.08 -7.82 -7.61
CA VAL A 484 -12.08 -8.74 -7.04
C VAL A 484 -12.30 -8.48 -5.55
N GLY A 485 -13.56 -8.29 -5.19
CA GLY A 485 -14.03 -8.28 -3.81
C GLY A 485 -14.60 -9.63 -3.41
N ALA A 486 -14.27 -10.08 -2.21
CA ALA A 486 -14.73 -11.35 -1.67
C ALA A 486 -15.01 -11.23 -0.16
N GLN A 487 -16.00 -11.99 0.33
CA GLN A 487 -16.40 -11.99 1.74
C GLN A 487 -16.65 -10.58 2.32
N MET A 488 -17.48 -9.79 1.63
CA MET A 488 -17.72 -8.37 1.92
C MET A 488 -16.54 -7.44 1.62
N GLY A 489 -15.58 -7.87 0.81
CA GLY A 489 -14.53 -6.99 0.30
C GLY A 489 -14.99 -6.11 -0.86
N LEU A 490 -14.27 -5.01 -1.05
CA LEU A 490 -14.31 -4.21 -2.27
C LEU A 490 -12.96 -4.35 -2.97
N GLY A 491 -12.96 -4.90 -4.17
CA GLY A 491 -11.77 -4.94 -5.03
C GLY A 491 -11.98 -4.04 -6.24
N ILE A 492 -10.99 -3.22 -6.54
CA ILE A 492 -11.05 -2.18 -7.57
C ILE A 492 -9.72 -2.16 -8.34
N LEU A 493 -9.81 -2.21 -9.65
CA LEU A 493 -8.70 -2.08 -10.59
C LEU A 493 -9.02 -0.99 -11.61
N PHE A 494 -8.07 -0.10 -11.83
CA PHE A 494 -8.07 0.87 -12.91
C PHE A 494 -6.83 0.70 -13.79
N ASP A 495 -7.00 0.85 -15.08
CA ASP A 495 -5.92 0.96 -16.07
C ASP A 495 -6.26 2.12 -17.03
N TYR A 496 -5.24 2.81 -17.52
CA TYR A 496 -5.37 3.99 -18.37
C TYR A 496 -4.36 4.00 -19.52
N ASN A 497 -4.87 3.85 -20.74
CA ASN A 497 -4.12 3.86 -22.00
C ASN A 497 -3.19 2.64 -22.12
N GLY A 498 -3.20 2.00 -23.29
CA GLY A 498 -2.40 0.82 -23.52
C GLY A 498 -2.93 -0.01 -24.66
N ASP A 499 -2.24 -1.08 -25.04
CA ASP A 499 -2.89 -2.24 -25.64
C ASP A 499 -2.68 -3.41 -24.65
N ASP A 500 -3.59 -3.56 -23.69
CA ASP A 500 -3.31 -4.32 -22.45
C ASP A 500 -3.72 -5.78 -22.53
N VAL A 501 -3.03 -6.63 -21.75
CA VAL A 501 -3.27 -8.07 -21.72
C VAL A 501 -3.55 -8.55 -20.30
N TYR A 502 -4.82 -8.85 -20.04
CA TYR A 502 -5.31 -9.42 -18.80
C TYR A 502 -5.43 -10.94 -18.90
N GLN A 503 -4.49 -11.68 -18.32
CA GLN A 503 -4.57 -13.13 -18.22
C GLN A 503 -5.44 -13.57 -17.02
N GLY A 504 -5.87 -14.82 -17.02
CA GLY A 504 -6.82 -15.36 -16.04
C GLY A 504 -8.27 -14.94 -16.35
N THR A 505 -9.23 -15.42 -15.54
CA THR A 505 -10.66 -15.27 -15.85
C THR A 505 -11.44 -14.42 -14.84
N SER A 506 -10.80 -13.90 -13.80
CA SER A 506 -11.48 -13.31 -12.63
C SER A 506 -11.68 -11.79 -12.69
N GLN A 507 -11.26 -11.12 -13.78
CA GLN A 507 -11.40 -9.67 -13.97
C GLN A 507 -12.76 -9.13 -13.51
N GLY A 508 -12.77 -8.29 -12.47
CA GLY A 508 -13.98 -7.64 -11.95
C GLY A 508 -15.10 -8.59 -11.49
N PHE A 509 -14.78 -9.87 -11.23
CA PHE A 509 -15.76 -10.90 -10.92
C PHE A 509 -16.20 -10.88 -9.45
N ALA A 510 -17.45 -10.51 -9.19
CA ALA A 510 -18.01 -10.61 -7.84
C ALA A 510 -18.66 -11.99 -7.65
N SER A 511 -18.05 -12.88 -6.85
CA SER A 511 -18.68 -14.17 -6.57
C SER A 511 -20.06 -14.02 -5.93
N ALA A 512 -21.05 -14.78 -6.42
CA ALA A 512 -22.44 -14.78 -5.94
C ALA A 512 -22.66 -15.62 -4.67
N GLY A 513 -21.67 -16.39 -4.26
CA GLY A 513 -21.67 -17.17 -3.03
C GLY A 513 -20.25 -17.39 -2.54
N VAL A 514 -20.11 -17.70 -1.26
CA VAL A 514 -18.86 -18.23 -0.71
C VAL A 514 -19.00 -19.74 -0.69
N SER A 515 -17.98 -20.47 -1.09
CA SER A 515 -17.91 -21.93 -1.21
C SER A 515 -18.35 -22.73 0.04
N TYR A 516 -18.56 -22.07 1.18
CA TYR A 516 -18.91 -22.70 2.47
C TYR A 516 -19.91 -21.89 3.32
N HIS A 517 -20.53 -20.82 2.80
CA HIS A 517 -21.60 -20.08 3.48
C HIS A 517 -22.86 -20.02 2.61
N PRO A 518 -24.02 -20.51 3.07
CA PRO A 518 -25.27 -20.30 2.35
C PRO A 518 -25.65 -18.81 2.39
N MET A 519 -26.10 -18.27 1.26
CA MET A 519 -26.94 -17.08 1.30
C MET A 519 -28.06 -17.30 2.32
N PRO A 520 -28.33 -16.37 3.26
CA PRO A 520 -27.93 -14.96 3.29
C PRO A 520 -26.93 -14.61 4.41
N THR A 521 -25.91 -15.43 4.69
CA THR A 521 -24.92 -15.12 5.73
C THR A 521 -23.67 -14.41 5.20
N CYS A 522 -23.40 -14.48 3.90
CA CYS A 522 -22.34 -13.73 3.23
C CYS A 522 -22.85 -12.37 2.76
N GLY A 523 -22.29 -11.27 3.26
CA GLY A 523 -22.66 -9.94 2.74
C GLY A 523 -22.21 -9.74 1.28
N GLY A 524 -22.69 -8.66 0.67
CA GLY A 524 -22.42 -8.36 -0.74
C GLY A 524 -20.93 -8.09 -1.02
N ASN A 525 -20.45 -8.53 -2.17
CA ASN A 525 -19.11 -8.25 -2.67
C ASN A 525 -19.19 -7.18 -3.76
N PHE A 526 -18.25 -6.22 -3.76
CA PHE A 526 -18.10 -5.27 -4.86
C PHE A 526 -16.79 -5.54 -5.59
N SER A 527 -16.84 -5.72 -6.90
CA SER A 527 -15.69 -6.08 -7.74
C SER A 527 -15.75 -5.24 -8.99
N PHE A 528 -14.64 -4.60 -9.31
CA PHE A 528 -14.63 -3.57 -10.33
C PHE A 528 -13.29 -3.57 -11.05
N LEU A 529 -13.34 -3.69 -12.37
CA LEU A 529 -12.24 -3.39 -13.27
C LEU A 529 -12.73 -2.33 -14.26
N ALA A 530 -11.99 -1.24 -14.40
CA ALA A 530 -12.17 -0.29 -15.49
C ALA A 530 -10.86 -0.04 -16.24
N ASP A 531 -10.93 -0.21 -17.54
CA ASP A 531 -9.88 0.09 -18.50
C ASP A 531 -10.31 1.26 -19.40
N TYR A 532 -9.35 2.10 -19.79
CA TYR A 532 -9.58 3.31 -20.57
C TYR A 532 -8.54 3.49 -21.69
N GLY A 533 -8.90 3.09 -22.90
CA GLY A 533 -8.12 3.22 -24.12
C GLY A 533 -7.79 1.87 -24.69
N GLY A 534 -7.18 1.84 -25.87
CA GLY A 534 -6.49 0.63 -26.29
C GLY A 534 -7.27 -0.46 -27.01
N ASN A 535 -6.54 -1.53 -27.29
CA ASN A 535 -7.03 -2.77 -27.89
C ASN A 535 -6.79 -3.96 -26.98
N ASP A 536 -7.59 -4.03 -25.92
CA ASP A 536 -7.27 -4.90 -24.80
C ASP A 536 -7.76 -6.34 -25.00
N LYS A 537 -7.09 -7.25 -24.29
CA LYS A 537 -7.39 -8.67 -24.31
C LYS A 537 -7.65 -9.17 -22.90
N TYR A 538 -8.86 -9.70 -22.72
CA TYR A 538 -9.28 -10.26 -21.44
C TYR A 538 -9.36 -11.79 -21.50
N GLY A 539 -8.67 -12.46 -20.57
CA GLY A 539 -8.66 -13.92 -20.45
C GLY A 539 -10.03 -14.51 -20.08
N CYS A 540 -10.94 -13.72 -19.50
CA CYS A 540 -12.34 -14.08 -19.33
C CYS A 540 -13.17 -14.10 -20.63
N GLY A 541 -12.59 -13.69 -21.76
CA GLY A 541 -13.27 -13.62 -23.07
C GLY A 541 -14.14 -12.38 -23.28
N ALA A 542 -14.04 -11.38 -22.40
CA ALA A 542 -14.61 -10.06 -22.67
C ALA A 542 -13.99 -9.47 -23.95
N LYS A 543 -14.80 -8.72 -24.70
CA LYS A 543 -14.32 -8.03 -25.91
C LYS A 543 -13.77 -6.67 -25.53
N ASN A 544 -12.83 -6.16 -26.32
CA ASN A 544 -12.43 -4.77 -26.26
C ASN A 544 -13.65 -3.82 -26.37
N ASN A 545 -13.61 -2.66 -25.74
CA ASN A 545 -14.66 -1.65 -25.66
C ASN A 545 -16.01 -2.20 -25.15
N THR A 546 -16.01 -2.83 -23.98
CA THR A 546 -17.20 -3.50 -23.43
C THR A 546 -17.65 -3.01 -22.07
N TYR A 547 -18.93 -3.31 -21.79
CA TYR A 547 -19.51 -3.19 -20.46
C TYR A 547 -20.11 -4.53 -20.06
N MET A 548 -19.50 -5.20 -19.09
CA MET A 548 -19.88 -6.54 -18.67
C MET A 548 -20.12 -6.60 -17.15
N MET A 549 -21.27 -7.11 -16.75
CA MET A 549 -21.50 -7.51 -15.35
C MET A 549 -20.93 -8.91 -15.17
N ARG A 550 -20.21 -9.12 -14.08
CA ARG A 550 -19.42 -10.33 -13.84
C ARG A 550 -19.81 -10.94 -12.49
N GLY A 551 -20.38 -12.15 -12.54
CA GLY A 551 -20.82 -12.86 -11.34
C GLY A 551 -22.13 -12.33 -10.79
N SER A 552 -22.12 -11.91 -9.52
CA SER A 552 -23.26 -11.29 -8.84
C SER A 552 -23.44 -9.82 -9.20
N GLU A 553 -24.47 -9.21 -8.61
CA GLU A 553 -24.90 -7.84 -8.86
C GLU A 553 -23.83 -6.78 -8.57
N GLY A 554 -22.79 -7.11 -7.81
CA GLY A 554 -21.71 -6.19 -7.45
C GLY A 554 -20.45 -6.28 -8.33
N GLY A 555 -20.44 -7.07 -9.41
CA GLY A 555 -19.25 -7.27 -10.24
C GLY A 555 -19.32 -6.63 -11.61
N PHE A 556 -18.29 -5.89 -12.00
CA PHE A 556 -18.23 -5.13 -13.25
C PHE A 556 -16.84 -5.18 -13.89
N LEU A 557 -16.82 -5.38 -15.21
CA LEU A 557 -15.69 -5.12 -16.09
C LEU A 557 -16.16 -4.08 -17.10
N ILE A 558 -15.49 -2.94 -17.12
CA ILE A 558 -15.75 -1.84 -18.03
C ILE A 558 -14.46 -1.57 -18.79
N ASP A 559 -14.60 -1.38 -20.08
CA ASP A 559 -13.51 -1.07 -20.99
C ASP A 559 -14.08 -0.05 -21.98
N ARG A 560 -13.37 1.06 -22.14
CA ARG A 560 -13.80 2.17 -22.97
C ARG A 560 -12.66 2.61 -23.88
N PRO A 561 -12.98 3.04 -25.11
CA PRO A 561 -11.99 3.67 -25.96
C PRO A 561 -11.70 5.08 -25.46
N ARG A 562 -10.50 5.58 -25.75
CA ARG A 562 -10.23 7.00 -25.65
C ARG A 562 -11.06 7.79 -26.66
N ARG A 563 -11.27 9.07 -26.36
CA ARG A 563 -12.06 9.94 -27.23
C ARG A 563 -11.49 10.03 -28.64
N ASP A 564 -10.18 10.13 -28.78
CA ASP A 564 -9.48 10.20 -30.05
C ASP A 564 -9.58 8.89 -30.85
N GLU A 565 -9.63 7.72 -30.19
CA GLU A 565 -9.88 6.43 -30.83
C GLU A 565 -11.28 6.34 -31.45
N ILE A 566 -12.28 6.94 -30.78
CA ILE A 566 -13.64 7.08 -31.34
C ILE A 566 -13.62 8.00 -32.57
N GLU A 567 -12.99 9.17 -32.46
CA GLU A 567 -12.92 10.16 -33.55
C GLU A 567 -12.16 9.63 -34.78
N HIS A 568 -11.10 8.84 -34.57
CA HIS A 568 -10.37 8.13 -35.63
C HIS A 568 -11.20 7.02 -36.32
N THR A 569 -12.09 6.36 -35.60
CA THR A 569 -12.98 5.34 -36.17
C THR A 569 -14.08 5.96 -37.04
N VAL A 570 -14.61 7.12 -36.63
CA VAL A 570 -15.62 7.87 -37.40
C VAL A 570 -15.02 8.43 -38.70
N THR A 571 -13.78 8.92 -38.67
CA THR A 571 -13.10 9.45 -39.87
C THR A 571 -12.68 8.38 -40.89
N LYS A 572 -12.53 7.12 -40.47
CA LYS A 572 -12.24 5.97 -41.36
C LYS A 572 -13.48 5.35 -42.02
N THR A 573 -14.70 5.77 -41.67
CA THR A 573 -15.92 5.28 -42.34
C THR A 573 -16.19 6.13 -43.59
N PRO A 574 -16.03 5.61 -44.83
CA PRO A 574 -16.28 6.41 -46.02
C PRO A 574 -17.76 6.79 -46.11
N LEU A 575 -18.06 8.08 -46.28
CA LEU A 575 -19.40 8.52 -46.67
C LEU A 575 -19.80 7.77 -47.96
N PRO A 576 -21.02 7.21 -48.05
CA PRO A 576 -21.48 6.58 -49.28
C PRO A 576 -21.37 7.61 -50.41
N ALA A 577 -20.70 7.23 -51.50
CA ALA A 577 -20.60 8.06 -52.70
C ALA A 577 -22.02 8.49 -53.11
N ARG A 578 -22.31 9.79 -53.03
CA ARG A 578 -23.56 10.35 -53.54
C ARG A 578 -23.69 9.93 -55.00
N ALA A 579 -24.69 9.12 -55.31
CA ALA A 579 -25.09 8.85 -56.66
C ALA A 579 -25.38 10.19 -57.36
N ARG A 580 -24.55 10.53 -58.36
CA ARG A 580 -24.87 11.62 -59.28
C ARG A 580 -26.07 11.15 -60.12
N GLN A 581 -27.21 11.81 -59.95
CA GLN A 581 -28.27 11.84 -60.96
C GLN A 581 -27.93 12.91 -61.99
#